data_AF-A0A920T477-F1
#
_entry.id   AF-A0A920T477-F1
#
_cell.length_a   1.000
_cell.length_b   1.000
_cell.length_c   1.000
_cell.angle_alpha   90.00
_cell.angle_beta   90.00
_cell.angle_gamma   90.00
#
_symmetry.space_group_name_H-M   'P 1'
#
loop_
_entity.id
_entity.type
_entity.pdbx_description
1 polymer ?
#
loop_
_entity_poly.entity_id
_entity_poly.type
_entity_poly.pdbx_seq_one_letter_code
_entity_poly.pdbx_strand_id
1 'polypeptide(L)'
;MRLSNNLRLEKNTIAYNGSSYGLDAYWQSVELPTVNFKTDDLMIGYRSSFIFKRNDFTRFTGSIARGYKSGGFNQHPYLNEEAVPRGQGPFDGIRNWDETSNSKGPVQILQFSLV
;
A
#
# COMPACT_ATOMS: atom_id res chain seq x y z
N MET A 1 -13.22 17.30 -29.18
CA MET A 1 -13.06 16.86 -27.77
C MET A 1 -12.75 15.37 -27.78
N ARG A 2 -11.89 14.89 -26.87
CA ARG A 2 -11.62 13.45 -26.68
C ARG A 2 -11.81 13.10 -25.21
N LEU A 3 -12.46 11.97 -24.95
CA LEU A 3 -12.69 11.42 -23.61
C LEU A 3 -12.13 10.00 -23.58
N SER A 4 -11.45 9.65 -22.49
CA SER A 4 -10.93 8.30 -22.24
C SER A 4 -11.30 7.88 -20.83
N ASN A 5 -11.82 6.66 -20.68
CA ASN A 5 -12.24 6.11 -19.41
C ASN A 5 -11.66 4.71 -19.23
N ASN A 6 -11.30 4.37 -18.00
CA ASN A 6 -10.84 3.04 -17.62
C ASN A 6 -11.40 2.68 -16.24
N LEU A 7 -11.76 1.42 -16.07
CA LEU A 7 -12.25 0.84 -14.82
C LEU A 7 -11.46 -0.45 -14.55
N ARG A 8 -11.04 -0.65 -13.31
CA ARG A 8 -10.45 -1.89 -12.81
C ARG A 8 -11.21 -2.35 -11.58
N LEU A 9 -11.64 -3.61 -11.61
CA LEU A 9 -12.25 -4.30 -10.48
C LEU A 9 -11.34 -5.47 -10.12
N GLU A 10 -11.01 -5.58 -8.84
CA GLU A 10 -10.14 -6.64 -8.36
C GLU A 10 -10.56 -7.12 -6.99
N LYS A 11 -10.58 -8.43 -6.82
CA LYS A 11 -10.74 -9.07 -5.51
C LYS A 11 -9.37 -9.53 -5.05
N ASN A 12 -8.92 -9.04 -3.91
CA ASN A 12 -7.65 -9.42 -3.30
C ASN A 12 -7.92 -10.15 -1.98
N THR A 13 -7.61 -11.45 -1.97
CA THR A 13 -7.67 -12.27 -0.76
C THR A 13 -6.24 -12.58 -0.34
N ILE A 14 -5.91 -12.28 0.92
CA ILE A 14 -4.62 -12.65 1.51
C ILE A 14 -4.93 -13.49 2.74
N ALA A 15 -4.39 -14.71 2.78
CA ALA A 15 -4.45 -15.58 3.94
C ALA A 15 -3.03 -16.00 4.31
N TYR A 16 -2.69 -15.88 5.59
CA TYR A 16 -1.42 -16.30 6.14
C TYR A 16 -1.65 -17.06 7.43
N ASN A 17 -1.00 -18.21 7.52
CA ASN A 17 -0.88 -19.00 8.72
C ASN A 17 0.57 -19.49 8.79
N GLY A 18 1.31 -19.01 9.78
CA GLY A 18 2.71 -19.39 9.92
C GLY A 18 3.25 -19.05 11.31
N SER A 19 4.14 -19.93 11.77
CA SER A 19 5.01 -19.68 12.91
C SER A 19 6.36 -19.16 12.42
N SER A 20 7.02 -18.38 13.26
CA SER A 20 8.35 -17.84 13.02
C SER A 20 9.18 -17.93 14.29
N TYR A 21 10.50 -17.82 14.13
CA TYR A 21 11.42 -17.77 15.26
C TYR A 21 12.02 -16.37 15.34
N GLY A 22 12.13 -15.87 16.56
CA GLY A 22 12.79 -14.63 16.91
C GLY A 22 14.00 -14.90 17.80
N LEU A 23 14.61 -13.83 18.30
CA LEU A 23 15.69 -13.88 19.27
C LEU A 23 15.22 -13.23 20.56
N ASP A 24 15.51 -13.85 21.70
CA ASP A 24 15.29 -13.26 23.01
C ASP A 24 16.43 -12.29 23.40
N ALA A 25 16.34 -11.72 24.60
CA ALA A 25 17.36 -10.79 25.13
C ALA A 25 18.77 -11.42 25.28
N TYR A 26 18.87 -12.74 25.22
CA TYR A 26 20.10 -13.51 25.36
C TYR A 26 20.58 -14.10 24.02
N TRP A 27 20.03 -13.63 22.89
CA TRP A 27 20.33 -14.12 21.55
C TRP A 27 20.00 -15.60 21.33
N GLN A 28 19.07 -16.14 22.12
CA GLN A 28 18.58 -17.50 21.96
C GLN A 28 17.35 -17.51 21.05
N SER A 29 17.25 -18.55 20.22
CA SER A 29 16.10 -18.75 19.35
C SER A 29 14.86 -19.02 20.20
N VAL A 30 13.81 -18.22 19.99
CA VAL A 30 12.52 -18.38 20.64
C VAL A 30 11.41 -18.43 19.59
N GLU A 31 10.44 -19.31 19.78
CA GLU A 31 9.27 -19.37 18.91
C GLU A 31 8.39 -18.13 19.16
N LEU A 32 8.06 -17.41 18.08
CA LEU A 32 7.15 -16.27 18.12
C LEU A 32 5.70 -16.75 17.97
N PRO A 33 4.72 -15.98 18.48
CA PRO A 33 3.32 -16.32 18.31
C PRO A 33 2.96 -16.57 16.85
N THR A 34 2.17 -17.61 16.62
CA THR A 34 1.69 -17.93 15.28
C THR A 34 0.81 -16.81 14.78
N VAL A 35 1.17 -16.25 13.63
CA VAL A 35 0.35 -15.24 12.98
C VAL A 35 -0.71 -15.93 12.14
N ASN A 36 -1.96 -15.62 12.44
CA ASN A 36 -3.10 -15.98 11.60
C ASN A 36 -3.78 -14.71 11.11
N PHE A 37 -3.58 -14.40 9.82
CA PHE A 37 -4.13 -13.20 9.19
C PHE A 37 -4.91 -13.57 7.95
N LYS A 38 -6.13 -13.05 7.83
CA LYS A 38 -6.92 -13.15 6.61
C LYS A 38 -7.60 -11.82 6.29
N THR A 39 -7.49 -11.36 5.05
CA THR A 39 -8.26 -10.24 4.51
C THR A 39 -8.87 -10.60 3.17
N ASP A 40 -10.04 -10.03 2.91
CA ASP A 40 -10.81 -10.18 1.69
C ASP A 40 -11.24 -8.78 1.23
N ASP A 41 -10.46 -8.18 0.33
CA ASP A 41 -10.63 -6.80 -0.11
C ASP A 41 -11.18 -6.73 -1.54
N LEU A 42 -12.17 -5.87 -1.77
CA LEU A 42 -12.63 -5.48 -3.09
C LEU A 42 -12.05 -4.11 -3.46
N MET A 43 -11.24 -4.07 -4.51
CA MET A 43 -10.55 -2.88 -4.98
C MET A 43 -11.16 -2.38 -6.30
N ILE A 44 -11.55 -1.10 -6.32
CA ILE A 44 -12.23 -0.47 -7.47
C ILE A 44 -11.42 0.72 -7.96
N GLY A 45 -10.58 0.52 -8.97
CA GLY A 45 -9.83 1.59 -9.62
C GLY A 45 -10.60 2.23 -10.78
N TYR A 46 -10.43 3.53 -10.98
CA TYR A 46 -10.92 4.21 -12.18
C TYR A 46 -9.95 5.29 -12.65
N ARG A 47 -10.01 5.60 -13.95
CA ARG A 47 -9.38 6.78 -14.54
C ARG A 47 -10.30 7.37 -15.59
N SER A 48 -10.51 8.67 -15.52
CA SER A 48 -11.17 9.45 -16.56
C SER A 48 -10.25 10.58 -17.00
N SER A 49 -10.09 10.78 -18.30
CA SER A 49 -9.35 11.89 -18.85
C SER A 49 -10.08 12.51 -20.03
N PHE A 50 -10.01 13.84 -20.12
CA PHE A 50 -10.55 14.59 -21.23
C PHE A 50 -9.48 15.48 -21.85
N ILE A 51 -9.64 15.70 -23.15
CA ILE A 51 -8.79 16.57 -23.95
C ILE A 51 -9.70 17.48 -24.78
N PHE A 52 -9.55 18.78 -24.58
CA PHE A 52 -10.22 19.81 -25.36
C PHE A 52 -9.20 20.58 -26.21
N LYS A 53 -9.37 20.54 -27.53
CA LYS A 53 -8.52 21.28 -28.47
C LYS A 53 -9.23 22.58 -28.81
N ARG A 54 -8.63 23.73 -28.49
CA ARG A 54 -9.19 25.05 -28.83
C ARG A 54 -8.79 25.47 -30.25
N ASN A 55 -7.55 25.21 -30.64
CA ASN A 55 -6.99 25.43 -31.97
C ASN A 55 -5.81 24.46 -32.19
N ASP A 56 -5.06 24.59 -33.28
CA ASP A 56 -3.92 23.70 -33.59
C ASP A 56 -2.75 23.82 -32.60
N PHE A 57 -2.65 24.95 -31.88
CA PHE A 57 -1.56 25.28 -30.97
C PHE A 57 -1.93 25.24 -29.48
N THR A 58 -3.19 24.99 -29.14
CA THR A 58 -3.70 25.10 -27.76
C THR A 58 -4.62 23.95 -27.42
N ARG A 59 -4.26 23.23 -26.36
CA ARG A 59 -4.97 22.06 -25.85
C ARG A 59 -5.05 22.09 -24.33
N PHE A 60 -6.25 21.87 -23.83
CA PHE A 60 -6.52 21.65 -22.42
C PHE A 60 -6.63 20.16 -22.17
N THR A 61 -5.93 19.67 -21.15
CA THR A 61 -6.01 18.29 -20.68
C THR A 61 -6.39 18.27 -19.20
N GLY A 62 -7.26 17.33 -18.85
CA GLY A 62 -7.63 17.08 -17.46
C GLY A 62 -7.82 15.60 -17.24
N SER A 63 -7.43 15.12 -16.06
CA SER A 63 -7.70 13.74 -15.66
C SER A 63 -7.87 13.59 -14.17
N ILE A 64 -8.78 12.68 -13.80
CA ILE A 64 -8.97 12.18 -12.45
C ILE A 64 -8.73 10.68 -12.45
N ALA A 65 -7.98 10.20 -11.47
CA ALA A 65 -7.74 8.78 -11.29
C ALA A 65 -7.85 8.41 -9.81
N ARG A 66 -8.43 7.24 -9.53
CA ARG A 66 -8.40 6.58 -8.24
C ARG A 66 -7.81 5.20 -8.43
N GLY A 67 -6.75 4.90 -7.68
CA GLY A 67 -6.09 3.60 -7.67
C GLY A 67 -6.10 2.98 -6.28
N TYR A 68 -5.83 1.68 -6.25
CA TYR A 68 -5.58 0.90 -5.04
C TYR A 68 -4.29 0.10 -5.24
N LYS A 69 -3.53 -0.06 -4.17
CA LYS A 69 -2.37 -0.96 -4.13
C LYS A 69 -2.75 -2.11 -3.20
N SER A 70 -2.73 -3.34 -3.72
CA SER A 70 -2.84 -4.52 -2.87
C SER A 70 -1.62 -4.55 -1.95
N GLY A 71 -1.85 -4.54 -0.64
CA GLY A 71 -0.76 -4.70 0.31
C GLY A 71 -0.11 -6.08 0.12
N GLY A 72 1.19 -6.13 -0.10
CA GLY A 72 1.93 -7.39 -0.10
C GLY A 72 2.17 -7.89 1.32
N PHE A 73 2.47 -9.19 1.48
CA PHE A 73 2.81 -9.83 2.77
C PHE A 73 3.89 -9.05 3.56
N ASN A 74 4.79 -8.35 2.87
CA ASN A 74 5.90 -7.61 3.47
C ASN A 74 5.57 -6.16 3.90
N GLN A 75 4.29 -5.80 4.06
CA GLN A 75 3.85 -4.43 4.40
C GLN A 75 3.07 -4.34 5.72
N HIS A 76 3.18 -5.35 6.58
CA HIS A 76 2.74 -5.26 7.96
C HIS A 76 3.98 -5.09 8.86
N PRO A 77 4.35 -3.86 9.25
CA PRO A 77 5.34 -3.67 10.32
C PRO A 77 4.86 -4.23 11.66
N TYR A 78 3.56 -4.52 11.80
CA TYR A 78 2.91 -4.97 13.03
C TYR A 78 2.66 -6.49 13.14
N LEU A 79 3.21 -7.31 12.23
CA LEU A 79 3.45 -8.73 12.55
C LEU A 79 4.41 -8.88 13.75
N ASN A 80 5.05 -7.79 14.17
CA ASN A 80 5.88 -7.70 15.36
C ASN A 80 5.16 -7.27 16.64
N GLU A 81 3.92 -6.75 16.61
CA GLU A 81 3.29 -6.29 17.87
C GLU A 81 2.91 -7.44 18.81
N GLU A 82 2.55 -8.60 18.25
CA GLU A 82 2.37 -9.84 19.02
C GLU A 82 3.69 -10.56 19.31
N ALA A 83 4.76 -10.28 18.55
CA ALA A 83 6.08 -10.91 18.68
C ALA A 83 7.06 -10.18 19.61
N VAL A 84 6.70 -9.00 20.13
CA VAL A 84 7.50 -8.26 21.11
C VAL A 84 7.00 -8.62 22.51
N PRO A 85 7.79 -9.35 23.33
CA PRO A 85 7.49 -9.48 24.75
C PRO A 85 7.41 -8.06 25.34
N ARG A 86 6.30 -7.71 25.99
CA ARG A 86 6.16 -6.42 26.67
C ARG A 86 7.19 -6.33 27.81
N GLY A 87 8.37 -5.78 27.51
CA GLY A 87 9.43 -5.55 28.48
C GLY A 87 10.75 -5.11 27.87
N GLN A 88 11.00 -3.80 27.96
CA GLN A 88 12.31 -3.10 27.94
C GLN A 88 12.91 -2.73 26.56
N GLY A 89 12.95 -1.41 26.28
CA GLY A 89 13.75 -0.80 25.21
C GLY A 89 15.21 -0.55 25.61
N PRO A 90 16.00 0.29 24.90
CA PRO A 90 15.73 0.97 23.63
C PRO A 90 16.42 0.28 22.44
N PHE A 91 15.79 0.43 21.29
CA PHE A 91 16.31 0.07 19.98
C PHE A 91 17.59 0.86 19.67
N ASP A 92 18.66 0.18 19.26
CA ASP A 92 19.75 0.81 18.53
C ASP A 92 20.46 -0.23 17.65
N GLY A 93 20.42 -0.05 16.32
CA GLY A 93 21.12 -0.97 15.41
C GLY A 93 20.65 -1.04 13.95
N ILE A 94 20.62 0.09 13.25
CA ILE A 94 20.85 0.19 11.78
C ILE A 94 19.85 -0.54 10.87
N ARG A 95 18.82 0.19 10.45
CA ARG A 95 18.64 0.58 9.04
C ARG A 95 17.57 1.65 8.96
N ASN A 96 17.95 2.81 8.40
CA ASN A 96 17.02 3.81 7.90
C ASN A 96 16.03 3.15 6.94
N TRP A 97 14.89 2.73 7.45
CA TRP A 97 13.67 2.59 6.66
C TRP A 97 12.82 3.79 7.01
N ASP A 98 13.17 4.92 6.41
CA ASP A 98 12.21 5.99 6.18
C ASP A 98 11.23 5.47 5.11
N GLU A 99 10.36 4.55 5.51
CA GLU A 99 9.17 4.21 4.76
C GLU A 99 8.00 4.71 5.57
N THR A 100 7.74 6.01 5.39
CA THR A 100 6.40 6.59 5.42
C THR A 100 5.35 5.49 5.33
N SER A 101 4.59 5.33 6.42
CA SER A 101 3.47 4.42 6.53
C SER A 101 2.50 4.69 5.37
N ASN A 102 2.72 4.06 4.23
CA ASN A 102 1.95 4.38 3.06
C ASN A 102 0.65 3.58 3.17
N SER A 103 -0.34 4.28 3.69
CA SER A 103 -1.69 3.82 3.94
C SER A 103 -2.19 2.83 2.89
N LYS A 104 -2.89 1.79 3.33
CA LYS A 104 -3.75 0.91 2.52
C LYS A 104 -4.95 1.66 1.92
N GLY A 105 -4.76 2.93 1.57
CA GLY A 105 -5.80 3.87 1.24
C GLY A 105 -5.94 4.07 -0.27
N PRO A 106 -7.13 4.47 -0.74
CA PRO A 106 -7.31 4.88 -2.12
C PRO A 106 -6.44 6.11 -2.41
N VAL A 107 -5.59 6.02 -3.44
CA VAL A 107 -4.84 7.18 -3.92
C VAL A 107 -5.65 7.83 -5.03
N GLN A 108 -6.00 9.09 -4.83
CA GLN A 108 -6.66 9.92 -5.84
C GLN A 108 -5.66 10.93 -6.41
N ILE A 109 -5.60 11.02 -7.74
CA ILE A 109 -4.74 11.96 -8.45
C ILE A 109 -5.62 12.79 -9.37
N LEU A 110 -5.47 14.11 -9.26
CA LEU A 110 -6.10 15.09 -10.12
C LEU A 110 -4.99 15.86 -10.85
N GLN A 111 -5.06 15.91 -12.18
CA GLN A 111 -4.06 16.57 -13.00
C GLN A 111 -4.74 17.42 -14.08
N PHE A 112 -4.29 18.66 -14.21
CA PHE A 112 -4.70 19.59 -15.26
C PHE A 112 -3.47 20.17 -15.95
N SER A 113 -3.54 20.36 -17.27
CA SER A 113 -2.45 21.00 -18.02
C SER A 113 -2.97 21.75 -19.24
N LEU A 114 -2.24 22.80 -19.62
CA LEU A 114 -2.42 23.57 -20.85
C LEU A 114 -1.12 23.45 -21.66
N VAL A 115 -1.24 23.02 -22.91
CA VAL A 115 -0.13 22.94 -23.87
C VAL A 115 -0.49 23.76 -25.10
#